data_AF-A0A5K0YHA5-F1
#
_entry.id   AF-A0A5K0YHA5-F1
#
_cell.length_a   1.000
_cell.length_b   1.000
_cell.length_c   1.000
_cell.angle_alpha   90.00
_cell.angle_beta   90.00
_cell.angle_gamma   90.00
#
_symmetry.space_group_name_H-M   'P 1'
#
loop_
_entity.id
_entity.type
_entity.pdbx_description
1 polymer ?
#
loop_
_entity_poly.entity_id
_entity_poly.type
_entity_poly.pdbx_seq_one_letter_code
_entity_poly.pdbx_strand_id
1 'polypeptide(L)' 'NLSTNNIIGTIPKEIGKLSHLNILDLSRNQLSGPVPNEVGNLNSITK' A
#
# COMPACT_ATOMS: atom_id res chain seq x y z
N ASN A 1 -0.26 -0.36 -9.95
CA ASN A 1 -1.37 -1.32 -9.82
C ASN A 1 -0.77 -2.69 -9.57
N LEU A 2 -0.91 -3.20 -8.34
CA LEU A 2 -0.48 -4.56 -7.95
C LEU A 2 -1.70 -5.42 -7.57
N SER A 3 -2.88 -5.04 -8.03
CA SER A 3 -4.09 -5.82 -7.78
C SER A 3 -4.01 -7.19 -8.43
N THR A 4 -4.72 -8.16 -7.85
CA THR A 4 -4.87 -9.52 -8.40
C THR A 4 -3.54 -10.25 -8.53
N ASN A 5 -2.79 -10.32 -7.44
CA ASN A 5 -1.55 -11.08 -7.34
C ASN A 5 -1.58 -12.02 -6.13
N ASN A 6 -0.54 -12.85 -6.01
CA ASN A 6 -0.36 -13.76 -4.87
C ASN A 6 0.61 -13.18 -3.82
N ILE A 7 0.63 -11.85 -3.64
CA ILE A 7 1.50 -11.23 -2.65
C ILE A 7 1.00 -11.59 -1.25
N ILE A 8 1.90 -12.14 -0.43
CA ILE A 8 1.65 -12.55 0.96
C ILE A 8 2.44 -11.68 1.93
N GLY A 9 2.10 -11.73 3.21
CA GLY A 9 2.79 -11.00 4.28
C GLY A 9 2.15 -9.64 4.59
N THR A 10 2.91 -8.74 5.21
CA THR A 10 2.41 -7.43 5.66
C THR A 10 2.78 -6.30 4.71
N ILE A 11 2.08 -5.17 4.81
CA ILE A 11 2.47 -3.95 4.11
C ILE A 11 3.67 -3.34 4.87
N PRO A 12 4.82 -3.12 4.21
CA PRO A 12 5.98 -2.52 4.86
C PRO A 12 5.76 -1.03 5.14
N LYS A 13 6.31 -0.52 6.24
CA LYS A 13 6.23 0.92 6.61
C LYS A 13 6.87 1.83 5.55
N GLU A 14 7.80 1.31 4.78
CA GLU A 14 8.47 1.99 3.68
C GLU A 14 7.50 2.45 2.58
N ILE A 15 6.27 1.91 2.54
CA ILE A 15 5.21 2.39 1.64
C ILE A 15 4.98 3.90 1.78
N GLY A 16 5.11 4.45 3.00
CA GLY A 16 4.93 5.89 3.25
C GLY A 16 6.02 6.79 2.65
N LYS A 17 7.09 6.21 2.09
CA LYS A 17 8.13 6.98 1.36
C LYS A 17 7.75 7.27 -0.09
N LEU A 18 6.66 6.68 -0.59
CA LEU A 18 6.20 6.87 -1.96
C LEU A 18 5.41 8.19 -2.11
N SER A 19 6.09 9.31 -1.88
CA SER A 19 5.49 10.66 -1.81
C SER A 19 4.80 11.14 -3.09
N HIS A 20 5.19 10.60 -4.24
CA HIS A 20 4.63 10.94 -5.56
C HIS A 20 3.63 9.88 -6.07
N LEU A 21 3.23 8.94 -5.23
CA LEU A 21 2.29 7.90 -5.62
C LEU A 21 0.87 8.46 -5.67
N ASN A 22 0.25 8.39 -6.84
CA ASN A 22 -1.13 8.86 -7.03
C ASN A 22 -2.17 7.77 -6.75
N ILE A 23 -1.85 6.51 -7.07
CA ILE A 23 -2.76 5.37 -6.91
C ILE A 23 -1.97 4.19 -6.36
N LEU A 24 -2.44 3.63 -5.24
CA LEU A 24 -1.98 2.36 -4.69
C LEU A 24 -3.14 1.36 -4.67
N ASP A 25 -3.12 0.43 -5.61
CA ASP A 25 -4.08 -0.68 -5.63
C ASP A 25 -3.35 -1.98 -5.25
N LEU A 26 -3.67 -2.48 -4.06
CA LEU A 26 -3.19 -3.75 -3.49
C LEU A 26 -4.34 -4.76 -3.35
N SER A 27 -5.52 -4.47 -3.91
CA SER A 27 -6.69 -5.33 -3.78
C SER A 27 -6.45 -6.72 -4.39
N ARG A 28 -7.21 -7.72 -3.95
CA ARG A 28 -7.08 -9.12 -4.45
C ARG A 28 -5.64 -9.64 -4.31
N ASN A 29 -5.05 -9.46 -3.13
CA ASN A 29 -3.82 -10.11 -2.69
C ASN A 29 -4.09 -10.92 -1.41
N GLN A 30 -3.06 -11.58 -0.89
CA GLN A 30 -3.10 -12.37 0.34
C GLN A 30 -2.32 -11.66 1.47
N LEU A 31 -2.36 -10.32 1.48
CA LEU A 31 -1.74 -9.50 2.51
C LEU A 31 -2.48 -9.68 3.85
N SER A 32 -1.73 -9.69 4.94
CA SER A 32 -2.22 -9.88 6.31
C SER A 32 -1.54 -8.91 7.28
N GLY A 33 -1.97 -8.91 8.54
CA GLY A 33 -1.47 -7.98 9.55
C GLY A 33 -2.06 -6.56 9.43
N PRO A 34 -1.59 -5.62 10.27
CA PRO A 34 -2.13 -4.27 10.31
C PRO A 34 -1.68 -3.44 9.10
N VAL A 35 -2.51 -2.48 8.70
CA VAL A 35 -2.11 -1.41 7.78
C VAL A 35 -1.14 -0.47 8.54
N PRO A 36 0.07 -0.21 8.03
CA PRO A 36 1.02 0.68 8.70
C PRO A 36 0.51 2.13 8.69
N ASN A 37 0.71 2.84 9.81
CA ASN A 37 0.31 4.25 9.94
C ASN A 37 1.00 5.15 8.90
N GLU A 38 2.16 4.72 8.41
CA GLU A 38 2.92 5.39 7.36
C GLU A 38 2.17 5.47 6.02
N VAL A 39 1.08 4.72 5.83
CA VAL A 39 0.14 4.94 4.70
C VAL A 39 -0.43 6.37 4.73
N GLY A 40 -0.56 6.98 5.92
CA GLY A 40 -0.96 8.38 6.05
C GLY A 40 0.05 9.38 5.47
N ASN A 41 1.29 8.98 5.20
CA ASN A 41 2.31 9.83 4.57
C ASN A 41 2.17 9.88 3.03
N LEU A 42 1.25 9.12 2.44
CA LEU A 42 0.97 9.09 1.01
C LEU A 42 0.13 10.31 0.60
N ASN A 43 0.74 11.49 0.68
CA ASN A 43 0.08 12.78 0.50
C ASN A 43 -0.48 13.04 -0.91
N SER A 44 0.00 12.29 -1.91
CA SER A 44 -0.40 12.45 -3.32
C SER A 44 -1.48 11.45 -3.75
N ILE A 45 -1.95 10.55 -2.87
CA ILE A 45 -3.00 9.60 -3.25
C ILE A 45 -4.33 10.32 -3.40
N THR A 46 -4.98 10.08 -4.53
CA THR A 46 -6.34 10.56 -4.78
C THR A 46 -7.32 9.83 -3.87
N LYS A 47 -8.17 10.60 -3.17
CA LYS A 47 -9.24 10.07 -2.31
C LYS A 47 -10.26 9.25 -3.08
#